data_AF-M3ICQ4-F1
#
_entry.id   AF-M3ICQ4-F1
#
_cell.length_a   1.000
_cell.length_b   1.000
_cell.length_c   1.000
_cell.angle_alpha   90.00
_cell.angle_beta   90.00
_cell.angle_gamma   90.00
#
_symmetry.space_group_name_H-M   'P 1'
#
loop_
_entity.id
_entity.type
_entity.pdbx_description
1 polymer ?
#
loop_
_entity_poly.entity_id
_entity_poly.type
_entity_poly.pdbx_seq_one_letter_code
_entity_poly.pdbx_strand_id
1 'polypeptide(L)'
;MGYCNGIENYSRHLTGRKPGERPACLIDYFQGEFLLIVDESHVTIPQIGGMFAGDRARKQTLVDFGFRLPSALDNRPLNFQEFETLTPRTLYVSATPAEYEIEKSSKVVEQIIRPTGLLDPIVDVRPTKNQIEDLLVEIRKRIDAGERVLVTTLTKKNVRRSYRLLRRDWFKSGLSTF
;
A
#
# COMPACT_ATOMS: atom_id res chain seq x y z
N MET A 1 1.54 36.95 18.09
CA MET A 1 1.27 35.53 17.78
C MET A 1 2.04 35.18 16.52
N GLY A 2 2.88 34.13 16.55
CA GLY A 2 3.77 33.74 15.45
C GLY A 2 3.33 32.44 14.77
N TYR A 3 2.06 32.33 14.35
CA TYR A 3 1.55 31.17 13.62
C TYR A 3 0.52 31.58 12.56
N CYS A 4 0.34 30.74 11.56
CA CYS A 4 -0.73 30.85 10.57
C CYS A 4 -1.15 29.46 10.09
N ASN A 5 -2.35 29.34 9.53
CA ASN A 5 -2.79 28.09 8.91
C ASN A 5 -1.95 27.83 7.64
N GLY A 6 -1.41 26.62 7.53
CA GLY A 6 -0.54 26.28 6.41
C GLY A 6 0.91 26.74 6.56
N ILE A 7 1.37 27.01 7.79
CA ILE A 7 2.75 27.45 8.07
C ILE A 7 3.81 26.47 7.53
N GLU A 8 3.48 25.18 7.41
CA GLU A 8 4.36 24.14 6.86
C GLU A 8 4.79 24.43 5.41
N ASN A 9 4.01 25.19 4.64
CA ASN A 9 4.38 25.61 3.27
C ASN A 9 5.57 26.58 3.24
N TYR A 10 5.95 27.13 4.40
CA TYR A 10 7.09 28.01 4.58
C TYR A 10 8.26 27.29 5.28
N SER A 11 8.16 25.97 5.51
CA SER A 11 9.14 25.20 6.29
C SER A 11 10.58 25.43 5.84
N ARG A 12 10.84 25.48 4.52
CA ARG A 12 12.17 25.78 3.97
C ARG A 12 12.76 27.08 4.50
N HIS A 13 11.97 28.15 4.50
CA HIS A 13 12.41 29.48 4.95
C HIS A 13 12.60 29.50 6.47
N LEU A 14 11.73 28.82 7.22
CA LEU A 14 11.81 28.71 8.66
C LEU A 14 13.03 27.90 9.14
N THR A 15 13.44 26.90 8.37
CA THR A 15 14.61 26.06 8.68
C THR A 15 15.90 26.53 8.00
N GLY A 16 15.87 27.61 7.21
CA GLY A 16 17.03 28.11 6.48
C GLY A 16 17.60 27.16 5.41
N ARG A 17 16.78 26.21 4.92
CA ARG A 17 17.21 25.23 3.89
C ARG A 17 17.33 25.89 2.53
N LYS A 18 18.22 25.38 1.68
CA LYS A 18 18.36 25.81 0.28
C LYS A 18 17.16 25.31 -0.56
N PRO A 19 16.80 26.00 -1.65
CA PRO A 19 15.82 25.49 -2.61
C PRO A 19 16.20 24.08 -3.12
N GLY A 20 15.23 23.17 -3.19
CA GLY A 20 15.42 21.78 -3.59
C GLY A 20 15.97 20.85 -2.52
N GLU A 21 16.55 21.38 -1.43
CA GLU A 21 17.14 20.58 -0.35
C GLU A 21 16.09 19.69 0.32
N ARG A 22 16.48 18.47 0.68
CA ARG A 22 15.57 17.50 1.30
C ARG A 22 14.96 18.07 2.59
N PRO A 23 13.68 17.77 2.90
CA PRO A 23 13.10 18.11 4.19
C PRO A 23 13.59 17.18 5.30
N ALA A 24 13.57 17.71 6.52
CA ALA A 24 13.71 16.89 7.71
C ALA A 24 12.47 16.01 7.86
N CYS A 25 12.67 14.74 8.17
CA CYS A 25 11.64 13.73 8.35
C CYS A 25 11.92 12.91 9.61
N LEU A 26 11.03 11.99 9.96
CA LEU A 26 11.17 11.15 11.16
C LEU A 26 12.51 10.41 11.22
N ILE A 27 13.05 9.99 10.07
CA ILE A 27 14.31 9.26 9.98
C ILE A 27 15.48 10.08 10.55
N ASP A 28 15.44 11.41 10.42
CA ASP A 28 16.49 12.31 10.92
C ASP A 28 16.55 12.39 12.44
N TYR A 29 15.53 11.91 13.15
CA TYR A 29 15.46 11.93 14.60
C TYR A 29 16.03 10.65 15.24
N PHE A 30 16.33 9.62 14.45
CA PHE A 30 17.01 8.43 14.97
C PHE A 30 18.49 8.76 15.21
N GLN A 31 18.98 8.49 16.43
CA GLN A 31 20.38 8.69 16.77
C GLN A 31 21.21 7.47 16.37
N GLY A 32 22.34 7.71 15.68
CA GLY A 32 23.26 6.66 15.30
C GLY A 32 22.69 5.69 14.25
N GLU A 33 23.03 4.42 14.37
CA GLU A 33 22.56 3.38 13.46
C GLU A 33 21.16 2.90 13.87
N PHE A 34 20.25 2.79 12.91
CA PHE A 34 18.92 2.25 13.11
C PHE A 34 18.63 1.12 12.10
N LEU A 35 17.62 0.31 12.43
CA LEU A 35 17.07 -0.72 11.54
C LEU A 35 15.70 -0.26 11.05
N LEU A 36 15.52 -0.21 9.73
CA LEU A 36 14.20 -0.05 9.13
C LEU A 36 13.59 -1.41 8.85
N ILE A 37 12.34 -1.61 9.24
CA ILE A 37 11.54 -2.78 8.83
C ILE A 37 10.41 -2.27 7.95
N VAL A 38 10.32 -2.81 6.73
CA VAL A 38 9.27 -2.48 5.77
C VAL A 38 8.35 -3.69 5.66
N ASP A 39 7.20 -3.59 6.31
CA ASP A 39 6.12 -4.58 6.20
C ASP A 39 5.40 -4.45 4.85
N GLU A 40 4.90 -5.58 4.33
CA GLU A 40 4.33 -5.71 2.98
C GLU A 40 5.13 -4.95 1.91
N SER A 41 6.45 -5.20 1.88
CA SER A 41 7.41 -4.41 1.10
C SER A 41 7.04 -4.25 -0.38
N HIS A 42 6.42 -5.28 -0.95
CA HIS A 42 6.00 -5.32 -2.35
C HIS A 42 4.94 -4.26 -2.70
N VAL A 43 4.21 -3.75 -1.70
CA VAL A 43 3.27 -2.62 -1.82
C VAL A 43 3.92 -1.33 -1.31
N THR A 44 4.57 -1.38 -0.16
CA THR A 44 5.08 -0.18 0.52
C THR A 44 6.21 0.49 -0.23
N ILE A 45 7.10 -0.26 -0.89
CA ILE A 45 8.21 0.32 -1.67
C ILE A 45 7.71 1.10 -2.89
N PRO A 46 6.84 0.55 -3.76
CA PRO A 46 6.20 1.33 -4.82
C PRO A 46 5.45 2.56 -4.30
N GLN A 47 4.79 2.45 -3.15
CA GLN A 47 4.10 3.58 -2.54
C GLN A 47 5.09 4.71 -2.18
N ILE A 48 6.19 4.40 -1.50
CA ILE A 48 7.24 5.39 -1.16
C ILE A 48 7.79 6.04 -2.43
N GLY A 49 8.06 5.25 -3.47
CA GLY A 49 8.54 5.75 -4.76
C GLY A 49 7.58 6.72 -5.45
N GLY A 50 6.27 6.55 -5.26
CA GLY A 50 5.24 7.40 -5.85
C GLY A 50 4.96 8.71 -5.09
N MET A 51 5.33 8.81 -3.81
CA MET A 51 4.91 9.92 -2.93
C MET A 51 5.40 11.29 -3.42
N PHE A 52 6.68 11.41 -3.79
CA PHE A 52 7.27 12.68 -4.22
C PHE A 52 6.61 13.20 -5.50
N ALA A 53 6.43 12.33 -6.51
CA ALA A 53 5.83 12.73 -7.79
C ALA A 53 4.37 13.15 -7.63
N GLY A 54 3.58 12.40 -6.85
CA GLY A 54 2.19 12.72 -6.56
C GLY A 54 2.03 14.04 -5.81
N ASP A 55 2.83 14.27 -4.77
CA ASP A 55 2.79 15.53 -4.02
C ASP A 55 3.23 16.73 -4.87
N ARG A 56 4.30 16.56 -5.66
CA ARG A 56 4.80 17.62 -6.55
C ARG A 56 3.77 18.00 -7.61
N ALA A 57 3.14 17.03 -8.27
CA ALA A 57 2.11 17.30 -9.29
C ALA A 57 0.96 18.14 -8.72
N ARG A 58 0.44 17.75 -7.55
CA ARG A 58 -0.64 18.47 -6.86
C ARG A 58 -0.24 19.89 -6.45
N LYS A 59 0.98 20.07 -5.91
CA LYS A 59 1.47 21.38 -5.48
C LYS A 59 1.85 22.29 -6.64
N GLN A 60 2.34 21.73 -7.75
CA GLN A 60 2.67 22.49 -8.95
C GLN A 60 1.42 23.23 -9.45
N THR A 61 0.27 22.56 -9.53
CA THR A 61 -1.00 23.19 -9.88
C THR A 61 -1.33 24.38 -8.96
N LEU A 62 -1.13 24.25 -7.65
CA LEU A 62 -1.38 25.36 -6.71
C LEU A 62 -0.43 26.54 -6.92
N VAL A 63 0.82 26.28 -7.32
CA VAL A 63 1.79 27.32 -7.65
C VAL A 63 1.45 27.99 -8.97
N ASP A 64 1.08 27.22 -9.99
CA ASP A 64 0.75 27.71 -11.33
C ASP A 64 -0.45 28.68 -11.30
N PHE A 65 -1.45 28.39 -10.45
CA PHE A 65 -2.61 29.26 -10.23
C PHE A 65 -2.41 30.31 -9.13
N GLY A 66 -1.20 30.47 -8.60
CA GLY A 66 -0.87 31.54 -7.65
C GLY A 66 -1.40 31.35 -6.22
N PHE A 67 -1.92 30.17 -5.86
CA PHE A 67 -2.38 29.87 -4.51
C PHE A 67 -1.23 29.66 -3.52
N ARG A 68 -0.05 29.27 -4.01
CA ARG A 68 1.17 29.06 -3.19
C ARG A 68 2.41 29.62 -3.89
N LEU A 69 3.39 30.03 -3.11
CA LEU A 69 4.70 30.40 -3.62
C LEU A 69 5.47 29.16 -4.11
N PRO A 70 6.42 29.29 -5.07
CA PRO A 70 7.24 28.17 -5.55
C PRO A 70 7.98 27.43 -4.43
N SER A 71 8.34 28.10 -3.34
CA SER A 71 9.00 27.51 -2.17
C SER A 71 8.16 26.44 -1.46
N ALA A 72 6.84 26.41 -1.67
CA ALA A 72 5.97 25.40 -1.07
C ALA A 72 6.27 23.99 -1.61
N LEU A 73 6.91 23.89 -2.79
CA LEU A 73 7.38 22.62 -3.36
C LEU A 73 8.50 21.97 -2.55
N ASP A 74 9.23 22.76 -1.73
CA ASP A 74 10.33 22.27 -0.89
C ASP A 74 9.86 21.72 0.47
N ASN A 75 8.58 21.89 0.79
CA ASN A 75 7.89 21.15 1.84
C ASN A 75 7.29 19.90 1.19
N ARG A 76 7.96 18.75 1.20
CA ARG A 76 7.59 17.60 0.36
C ARG A 76 7.94 16.27 1.03
N PRO A 77 7.45 15.13 0.54
CA PRO A 77 8.04 13.83 0.85
C PRO A 77 9.48 13.74 0.35
N LEU A 78 10.22 12.76 0.86
CA LEU A 78 11.48 12.34 0.27
C LEU A 78 11.22 11.77 -1.13
N ASN A 79 12.15 12.00 -2.05
CA ASN A 79 12.21 11.18 -3.25
C ASN A 79 12.82 9.81 -2.92
N PHE A 80 12.72 8.87 -3.86
CA PHE A 80 13.14 7.49 -3.59
C PHE A 80 14.65 7.37 -3.34
N GLN A 81 15.46 8.13 -4.07
CA GLN A 81 16.92 8.14 -3.90
C GLN A 81 17.35 8.70 -2.54
N GLU A 82 16.68 9.75 -2.07
CA GLU A 82 16.87 10.31 -0.73
C GLU A 82 16.50 9.27 0.34
N PHE A 83 15.37 8.58 0.17
CA PHE A 83 14.96 7.50 1.07
C PHE A 83 15.98 6.36 1.13
N GLU A 84 16.45 5.86 -0.01
CA GLU A 84 17.44 4.78 -0.07
C GLU A 84 18.76 5.17 0.60
N THR A 85 19.20 6.41 0.41
CA THR A 85 20.44 6.92 1.01
C THR A 85 20.34 6.98 2.54
N LEU A 86 19.15 7.28 3.07
CA LEU A 86 18.90 7.39 4.50
C LEU A 86 18.63 6.04 5.17
N THR A 87 18.41 4.96 4.41
CA THR A 87 17.96 3.65 4.95
C THR A 87 18.90 2.49 4.58
N PRO A 88 20.19 2.57 4.94
CA PRO A 88 21.18 1.57 4.52
C PRO A 88 20.98 0.18 5.17
N ARG A 89 20.28 0.11 6.31
CA ARG A 89 19.96 -1.15 7.00
C ARG A 89 18.45 -1.34 7.03
N THR A 90 17.97 -2.11 6.06
CA THR A 90 16.53 -2.33 5.86
C THR A 90 16.23 -3.82 5.77
N LEU A 91 15.20 -4.24 6.52
CA LEU A 91 14.60 -5.57 6.44
C LEU A 91 13.27 -5.43 5.69
N TYR A 92 13.20 -6.01 4.49
CA TYR A 92 11.97 -6.12 3.73
C TYR A 92 11.21 -7.36 4.17
N VAL A 93 9.95 -7.19 4.56
CA VAL A 93 9.06 -8.27 5.00
C VAL A 93 7.91 -8.36 4.01
N SER A 94 7.77 -9.50 3.35
CA SER A 94 6.72 -9.75 2.38
C SER A 94 6.58 -11.25 2.13
N ALA A 95 5.34 -11.74 1.98
CA ALA A 95 5.08 -13.09 1.48
C ALA A 95 5.38 -13.23 -0.02
N THR A 96 5.36 -12.11 -0.75
CA THR A 96 5.59 -12.02 -2.20
C THR A 96 6.52 -10.85 -2.50
N PRO A 97 7.83 -10.94 -2.17
CA PRO A 97 8.78 -9.85 -2.42
C PRO A 97 8.86 -9.54 -3.92
N ALA A 98 8.90 -8.26 -4.27
CA ALA A 98 9.09 -7.82 -5.65
C ALA A 98 10.58 -7.87 -6.06
N GLU A 99 10.84 -7.66 -7.34
CA GLU A 99 12.18 -7.75 -7.93
C GLU A 99 13.16 -6.76 -7.29
N TYR A 100 12.71 -5.54 -6.98
CA TYR A 100 13.53 -4.54 -6.28
C TYR A 100 14.06 -5.06 -4.94
N GLU A 101 13.21 -5.65 -4.11
CA GLU A 101 13.63 -6.15 -2.80
C GLU A 101 14.60 -7.32 -2.93
N ILE A 102 14.38 -8.20 -3.90
CA ILE A 102 15.26 -9.35 -4.18
C ILE A 102 16.63 -8.86 -4.62
N GLU A 103 16.70 -7.93 -5.57
CA GLU A 103 17.96 -7.37 -6.09
C GLU A 103 18.71 -6.55 -5.04
N LYS A 104 18.00 -5.79 -4.20
CA LYS A 104 18.59 -4.95 -3.17
C LYS A 104 19.12 -5.76 -1.98
N SER A 105 18.52 -6.92 -1.72
CA SER A 105 18.84 -7.73 -0.54
C SER A 105 20.13 -8.53 -0.73
N SER A 106 21.02 -8.45 0.26
CA SER A 106 22.21 -9.32 0.30
C SER A 106 21.87 -10.78 0.59
N LYS A 107 20.73 -11.02 1.25
CA LYS A 107 20.22 -12.34 1.59
C LYS A 107 18.71 -12.34 1.66
N VAL A 108 18.08 -13.36 1.08
CA VAL A 108 16.66 -13.67 1.24
C VAL A 108 16.52 -14.78 2.29
N VAL A 109 15.59 -14.60 3.23
CA VAL A 109 15.32 -15.57 4.30
C VAL A 109 13.84 -15.94 4.24
N GLU A 110 13.56 -17.24 4.20
CA GLU A 110 12.20 -17.75 4.11
C GLU A 110 11.70 -18.23 5.49
N GLN A 111 10.45 -17.88 5.82
CA GLN A 111 9.74 -18.39 6.99
C GLN A 111 8.40 -18.98 6.57
N ILE A 112 8.42 -20.26 6.18
CA ILE A 112 7.24 -20.97 5.64
C ILE A 112 6.45 -21.68 6.74
N ILE A 113 7.14 -22.22 7.76
CA ILE A 113 6.51 -23.03 8.80
C ILE A 113 5.68 -22.14 9.74
N ARG A 114 4.37 -22.43 9.80
CA ARG A 114 3.44 -21.77 10.74
C ARG A 114 3.51 -22.44 12.12
N PRO A 115 3.61 -21.67 13.22
CA PRO A 115 3.64 -22.24 14.57
C PRO A 115 2.43 -23.11 14.93
N THR A 116 1.28 -22.85 14.30
CA THR A 116 0.04 -23.60 14.51
C THR A 116 -0.05 -24.90 13.70
N GLY A 117 0.87 -25.13 12.76
CA GLY A 117 0.82 -26.26 11.83
C GLY A 117 -0.23 -26.13 10.72
N LEU A 118 -0.85 -24.95 10.55
CA LEU A 118 -1.80 -24.71 9.46
C LEU A 118 -1.13 -24.87 8.09
N LEU A 119 -1.72 -25.71 7.25
CA LEU A 119 -1.26 -25.98 5.89
C LEU A 119 -1.80 -24.93 4.91
N ASP A 120 -1.10 -24.79 3.79
CA ASP A 120 -1.62 -24.00 2.67
C ASP A 120 -2.90 -24.65 2.11
N PRO A 121 -3.87 -23.83 1.64
CA PRO A 121 -5.12 -24.33 1.12
C PRO A 121 -4.91 -25.11 -0.20
N ILE A 122 -5.77 -26.10 -0.45
CA ILE A 122 -5.80 -26.83 -1.72
C ILE A 122 -6.37 -25.91 -2.80
N VAL A 123 -5.70 -25.87 -3.96
CA VAL A 123 -6.13 -25.09 -5.13
C VAL A 123 -6.77 -26.00 -6.18
N ASP A 124 -7.96 -25.63 -6.64
CA ASP A 124 -8.72 -26.34 -7.68
C ASP A 124 -9.05 -25.37 -8.83
N VAL A 125 -8.82 -25.81 -10.08
CA VAL A 125 -9.02 -25.00 -11.29
C VAL A 125 -10.22 -25.54 -12.07
N ARG A 126 -11.28 -24.74 -12.17
CA ARG A 126 -12.54 -25.14 -12.83
C ARG A 126 -12.80 -24.36 -14.12
N PRO A 127 -13.51 -24.95 -15.10
CA PRO A 127 -13.91 -24.24 -16.32
C PRO A 127 -14.84 -23.04 -16.03
N THR A 128 -14.82 -22.05 -16.91
CA THR A 128 -15.69 -20.86 -16.78
C THR A 128 -17.16 -21.12 -17.10
N LYS A 129 -17.46 -22.22 -17.79
CA LYS A 129 -18.83 -22.63 -18.13
C LYS A 129 -19.58 -22.99 -16.85
N ASN A 130 -20.74 -22.37 -16.63
CA ASN A 130 -21.58 -22.54 -15.42
C ASN A 130 -20.85 -22.22 -14.10
N GLN A 131 -19.83 -21.35 -14.13
CA GLN A 131 -19.02 -21.00 -12.95
C GLN A 131 -19.83 -20.41 -11.79
N ILE A 132 -20.96 -19.74 -12.08
CA ILE A 132 -21.79 -19.10 -11.05
C ILE A 132 -22.60 -20.17 -10.33
N GLU A 133 -23.19 -21.09 -11.08
CA GLU A 133 -23.96 -22.21 -10.56
C GLU A 133 -23.07 -23.12 -9.68
N ASP A 134 -21.87 -23.43 -10.16
CA ASP A 134 -20.87 -24.20 -9.41
C ASP A 134 -20.46 -23.49 -8.10
N LEU A 135 -20.15 -22.19 -8.17
CA LEU A 135 -19.81 -21.38 -7.01
C LEU A 135 -20.95 -21.34 -5.97
N LEU A 136 -22.21 -21.24 -6.41
CA LEU A 136 -23.37 -21.22 -5.51
C LEU A 136 -23.52 -22.56 -4.77
N VAL A 137 -23.27 -23.68 -5.44
CA VAL A 137 -23.28 -25.01 -4.82
C VAL A 137 -22.19 -25.12 -3.75
N GLU A 138 -20.97 -24.65 -4.05
CA GLU A 138 -19.87 -24.67 -3.07
C GLU A 138 -20.14 -23.74 -1.87
N ILE A 139 -20.72 -22.56 -2.10
CA ILE A 139 -21.09 -21.65 -1.01
C ILE A 139 -22.11 -22.29 -0.06
N ARG A 140 -23.11 -23.02 -0.59
CA ARG A 140 -24.10 -23.74 0.26
C ARG A 140 -23.42 -24.75 1.17
N LYS A 141 -22.53 -25.58 0.61
CA LYS A 141 -21.77 -26.58 1.39
C LYS A 141 -21.00 -25.93 2.54
N ARG A 142 -20.38 -24.77 2.31
CA ARG A 142 -19.62 -24.03 3.35
C ARG A 142 -20.54 -23.44 4.42
N ILE A 143 -21.72 -22.95 4.04
CA ILE A 143 -22.70 -22.42 4.98
C ILE A 143 -23.27 -23.53 5.87
N ASP A 144 -23.58 -24.69 5.31
CA ASP A 144 -24.04 -25.86 6.07
C ASP A 144 -23.00 -26.33 7.10
N ALA A 145 -21.71 -26.08 6.81
CA ALA A 145 -20.58 -26.33 7.72
C ALA A 145 -20.29 -25.17 8.70
N GLY A 146 -21.02 -24.05 8.64
CA GLY A 146 -20.77 -22.86 9.46
C GLY A 146 -19.53 -22.04 9.07
N GLU A 147 -18.99 -22.26 7.87
CA GLU A 147 -17.79 -21.61 7.34
C GLU A 147 -18.15 -20.34 6.51
N ARG A 148 -17.13 -19.57 6.13
CA ARG A 148 -17.28 -18.35 5.30
C ARG A 148 -16.54 -18.49 3.98
N VAL A 149 -17.03 -17.79 2.95
CA VAL A 149 -16.44 -17.78 1.61
C VAL A 149 -16.06 -16.37 1.21
N LEU A 150 -14.86 -16.20 0.67
CA LEU A 150 -14.37 -14.97 0.04
C LEU A 150 -14.37 -15.14 -1.48
N VAL A 151 -14.95 -14.18 -2.20
CA VAL A 151 -15.00 -14.19 -3.67
C VAL A 151 -14.44 -12.87 -4.20
N THR A 152 -13.44 -12.97 -5.07
CA THR A 152 -12.87 -11.82 -5.77
C THR A 152 -13.35 -11.80 -7.22
N THR A 153 -13.59 -10.61 -7.77
CA THR A 153 -13.95 -10.45 -9.19
C THR A 153 -13.23 -9.24 -9.77
N LEU A 154 -13.01 -9.23 -11.09
CA LEU A 154 -12.19 -8.20 -11.74
C LEU A 154 -12.84 -6.82 -11.82
N THR A 155 -14.18 -6.73 -11.89
CA THR A 155 -14.84 -5.43 -12.10
C THR A 155 -15.91 -5.15 -11.06
N LYS A 156 -16.10 -3.86 -10.76
CA LYS A 156 -17.21 -3.39 -9.90
C LYS A 156 -18.58 -3.85 -10.41
N LYS A 157 -18.74 -3.98 -11.73
CA LYS A 157 -19.98 -4.49 -12.35
C LYS A 157 -20.18 -5.98 -12.01
N ASN A 158 -19.12 -6.78 -12.05
CA ASN A 158 -19.15 -8.20 -11.69
C ASN A 158 -19.48 -8.38 -10.21
N VAL A 159 -18.84 -7.62 -9.32
CA VAL A 159 -19.15 -7.63 -7.88
C VAL A 159 -20.64 -7.39 -7.65
N ARG A 160 -21.19 -6.33 -8.24
CA ARG A 160 -22.63 -6.00 -8.09
C ARG A 160 -23.54 -7.10 -8.62
N ARG A 161 -23.17 -7.73 -9.74
CA ARG A 161 -23.93 -8.84 -10.33
C ARG A 161 -23.93 -10.07 -9.41
N SER A 162 -22.76 -10.48 -8.93
CA SER A 162 -22.60 -11.62 -8.02
C SER A 162 -23.33 -11.38 -6.69
N TYR A 163 -23.20 -10.18 -6.11
CA TYR A 163 -23.90 -9.82 -4.88
C TYR A 163 -25.43 -9.89 -5.03
N ARG A 164 -25.97 -9.39 -6.15
CA ARG A 164 -27.42 -9.46 -6.41
C ARG A 164 -27.92 -10.90 -6.51
N LEU A 165 -27.14 -11.78 -7.14
CA LEU A 165 -27.46 -13.21 -7.25
C LEU A 165 -27.44 -13.88 -5.88
N LEU A 166 -26.39 -13.64 -5.08
CA LEU A 166 -26.25 -14.22 -3.74
C LEU A 166 -27.37 -13.77 -2.79
N ARG A 167 -27.78 -12.50 -2.84
CA ARG A 167 -28.93 -12.01 -2.06
C ARG A 167 -30.26 -12.62 -2.51
N ARG A 168 -30.44 -12.87 -3.81
CA ARG A 168 -31.66 -13.49 -4.33
C ARG A 168 -31.84 -14.91 -3.79
N ASP A 169 -30.73 -15.61 -3.58
CA ASP A 169 -30.69 -16.97 -3.04
C ASP A 169 -30.59 -17.00 -1.50
N TRP A 170 -30.92 -15.89 -0.84
CA TRP A 170 -31.01 -15.72 0.63
C TRP A 170 -29.69 -15.89 1.40
N PHE A 171 -28.54 -15.74 0.75
CA PHE A 171 -27.25 -15.75 1.45
C PHE A 171 -26.98 -14.41 2.18
N LYS A 172 -26.59 -14.49 3.46
CA LYS A 172 -26.01 -13.34 4.18
C LYS A 172 -24.67 -12.98 3.54
N SER A 173 -24.61 -11.84 2.87
CA SER A 173 -23.42 -11.36 2.16
C SER A 173 -23.12 -9.90 2.52
N GLY A 174 -21.83 -9.58 2.63
CA GLY A 174 -21.31 -8.22 2.80
C GLY A 174 -20.48 -7.82 1.58
N LEU A 175 -20.48 -6.53 1.25
CA LEU A 175 -19.64 -5.96 0.20
C LEU A 175 -18.48 -5.21 0.85
N SER A 176 -17.25 -5.63 0.57
CA SER A 176 -16.04 -4.83 0.80
C SER A 176 -15.39 -4.54 -0.54
N THR A 177 -14.97 -3.30 -0.74
CA THR A 177 -14.08 -2.92 -1.84
C THR A 177 -12.67 -2.89 -1.29
N PHE A 178 -11.84 -3.84 -1.75
CA PHE A 178 -10.39 -3.79 -1.61
C PHE A 178 -9.82 -2.91 -2.73
#